data_AF-A0AAU7DMV9-F1
#
_entry.id   AF-A0AAU7DMV9-F1
#
_cell.length_a   1.000
_cell.length_b   1.000
_cell.length_c   1.000
_cell.angle_alpha   90.00
_cell.angle_beta   90.00
_cell.angle_gamma   90.00
#
_symmetry.space_group_name_H-M   'P 1'
#
loop_
_entity.id
_entity.type
_entity.pdbx_description
1 polymer ?
#
loop_
_entity_poly.entity_id
_entity_poly.type
_entity_poly.pdbx_seq_one_letter_code
_entity_poly.pdbx_strand_id
1 'polypeptide(L)'
;MKVLFVLAMVLPSFALAEKPAPNSADYITTIHVQTSRIASDCSDVTNGTSVCFWNQHLDVTIDGKKYEMVGNRAKKNVYVLRLGDYKAKVLKEDTSRTYEYNRSYELLFADGTTGDFQVTAEIE
;
A
#
# COMPACT_ATOMS: atom_id res chain seq x y z
N MET A 1 -41.87 -46.60 -20.31
CA MET A 1 -41.60 -45.95 -19.00
C MET A 1 -40.12 -45.58 -18.99
N LYS A 2 -39.70 -44.47 -19.64
CA LYS A 2 -39.61 -43.10 -19.09
C LYS A 2 -39.06 -43.09 -17.66
N VAL A 3 -37.75 -43.01 -17.51
CA VAL A 3 -37.13 -42.20 -16.44
C VAL A 3 -35.80 -41.65 -16.98
N LEU A 4 -35.81 -40.36 -17.34
CA LEU A 4 -34.60 -39.55 -17.54
C LEU A 4 -33.92 -39.40 -16.17
N PHE A 5 -32.67 -39.83 -16.04
CA PHE A 5 -31.81 -39.40 -14.94
C PHE A 5 -30.99 -38.19 -15.43
N VAL A 6 -31.60 -37.00 -15.34
CA VAL A 6 -30.85 -35.73 -15.46
C VAL A 6 -30.22 -35.48 -14.10
N LEU A 7 -29.00 -35.98 -13.93
CA LEU A 7 -28.14 -35.60 -12.81
C LEU A 7 -27.58 -34.22 -13.12
N ALA A 8 -28.38 -33.20 -12.81
CA ALA A 8 -28.00 -31.79 -12.94
C ALA A 8 -26.79 -31.51 -12.02
N MET A 9 -25.67 -31.22 -12.66
CA MET A 9 -24.46 -30.67 -12.06
C MET A 9 -24.80 -29.40 -11.25
N VAL A 10 -24.90 -29.52 -9.93
CA VAL A 10 -24.85 -28.37 -9.04
C VAL A 10 -23.38 -28.16 -8.68
N LEU A 11 -22.64 -27.50 -9.55
CA LEU A 11 -21.32 -26.96 -9.21
C LEU A 11 -21.55 -25.69 -8.39
N PRO A 12 -21.14 -25.62 -7.12
CA PRO A 12 -21.14 -24.37 -6.39
C PRO A 12 -20.13 -23.43 -7.07
N SER A 13 -20.64 -22.41 -7.75
CA SER A 13 -19.82 -21.29 -8.21
C SER A 13 -19.32 -20.56 -6.96
N PHE A 14 -18.14 -20.92 -6.47
CA PHE A 14 -17.37 -20.06 -5.58
C PHE A 14 -17.00 -18.81 -6.38
N ALA A 15 -17.90 -17.83 -6.41
CA ALA A 15 -17.57 -16.48 -6.82
C ALA A 15 -16.55 -15.97 -5.79
N LEU A 16 -15.27 -16.04 -6.15
CA LEU A 16 -14.24 -15.28 -5.45
C LEU A 16 -14.72 -13.83 -5.47
N ALA A 17 -15.03 -13.30 -4.28
CA ALA A 17 -15.32 -11.89 -4.12
C ALA A 17 -14.04 -11.11 -4.42
N GLU A 18 -13.86 -10.76 -5.69
CA GLU A 18 -12.76 -9.94 -6.15
C GLU A 18 -12.94 -8.56 -5.51
N LYS A 19 -11.90 -8.06 -4.84
CA LYS A 19 -11.93 -6.71 -4.26
C LYS A 19 -12.31 -5.75 -5.41
N PRO A 20 -13.29 -4.84 -5.22
CA PRO A 20 -13.65 -3.88 -6.24
C PRO A 20 -12.40 -3.17 -6.76
N ALA A 21 -12.27 -3.09 -8.09
CA ALA A 21 -11.16 -2.37 -8.70
C ALA A 21 -11.11 -0.93 -8.15
N PRO A 22 -9.92 -0.37 -7.89
CA PRO A 22 -9.82 1.01 -7.42
C PRO A 22 -10.46 1.98 -8.41
N ASN A 23 -11.29 2.89 -7.90
CA ASN A 23 -11.84 3.97 -8.71
C ASN A 23 -10.74 5.03 -8.95
N SER A 24 -10.26 5.17 -10.18
CA SER A 24 -9.19 6.11 -10.51
C SER A 24 -9.53 7.57 -10.19
N ALA A 25 -10.82 7.94 -10.12
CA ALA A 25 -11.25 9.30 -9.78
C ALA A 25 -10.88 9.70 -8.34
N ASP A 26 -10.65 8.74 -7.45
CA ASP A 26 -10.28 9.01 -6.05
C ASP A 26 -8.79 9.36 -5.90
N TYR A 27 -7.96 9.06 -6.91
CA TYR A 27 -6.50 9.19 -6.87
C TYR A 27 -6.03 10.52 -7.47
N ILE A 28 -6.41 11.61 -6.81
CA ILE A 28 -6.18 12.98 -7.31
C ILE A 28 -4.78 13.53 -7.01
N THR A 29 -4.10 13.02 -5.98
CA THR A 29 -2.76 13.48 -5.57
C THR A 29 -1.69 12.85 -6.47
N THR A 30 -0.70 13.63 -6.90
CA THR A 30 0.51 13.10 -7.52
C THR A 30 1.61 13.04 -6.46
N ILE A 31 2.22 11.86 -6.30
CA ILE A 31 3.40 11.64 -5.46
C ILE A 31 4.56 11.32 -6.41
N HIS A 32 5.60 12.16 -6.39
CA HIS A 32 6.80 11.93 -7.18
C HIS A 32 7.83 11.15 -6.36
N VAL A 33 8.07 9.90 -6.71
CA VAL A 33 9.05 9.03 -6.04
C VAL A 33 10.46 9.32 -6.55
N GLN A 34 11.33 9.76 -5.65
CA GLN A 34 12.72 10.14 -5.93
C GLN A 34 13.69 9.04 -5.53
N THR A 35 13.41 8.37 -4.42
CA THR A 35 14.16 7.20 -3.93
C THR A 35 13.19 6.08 -3.59
N SER A 36 13.57 4.84 -3.87
CA SER A 36 12.90 3.65 -3.31
C SER A 36 13.94 2.63 -2.88
N ARG A 37 13.94 2.28 -1.60
CA ARG A 37 14.87 1.32 -1.00
C ARG A 37 14.14 0.32 -0.11
N ILE A 38 14.79 -0.81 0.14
CA ILE A 38 14.38 -1.77 1.16
C ILE A 38 15.29 -1.56 2.36
N ALA A 39 14.71 -1.35 3.54
CA ALA A 39 15.46 -1.19 4.78
C ALA A 39 14.88 -2.10 5.87
N SER A 40 15.74 -2.53 6.79
CA SER A 40 15.33 -3.30 7.97
C SER A 40 15.05 -2.33 9.12
N ASP A 41 13.81 -2.31 9.58
CA ASP A 41 13.43 -1.61 10.80
C ASP A 41 13.40 -2.63 11.94
N CYS A 42 14.34 -2.50 12.87
CA CYS A 42 14.49 -3.40 14.01
C CYS A 42 13.95 -2.74 15.28
N SER A 43 13.11 -3.46 16.00
CA SER A 43 12.66 -3.05 17.34
C SER A 43 13.17 -4.05 18.36
N ASP A 44 13.76 -3.54 19.43
CA ASP A 44 14.09 -4.35 20.60
C ASP A 44 12.81 -4.74 21.31
N VAL A 45 12.58 -6.05 21.46
CA VAL A 45 11.36 -6.59 22.08
C VAL A 45 11.64 -7.14 23.48
N THR A 46 12.85 -7.64 23.74
CA THR A 46 13.35 -8.04 25.07
C THR A 46 14.87 -7.88 25.13
N ASN A 47 15.45 -7.74 26.33
CA ASN A 47 16.90 -7.58 26.57
C ASN A 47 17.80 -8.46 25.68
N GLY A 48 18.26 -7.92 24.55
CA GLY A 48 19.14 -8.60 23.59
C GLY A 48 18.46 -9.33 22.43
N THR A 49 17.12 -9.30 22.33
CA THR A 49 16.37 -9.81 21.17
C THR A 49 15.71 -8.67 20.41
N SER A 50 16.15 -8.48 19.17
CA SER A 50 15.54 -7.53 18.23
C SER A 50 14.72 -8.28 17.19
N VAL A 51 13.53 -7.77 16.87
CA VAL A 51 12.73 -8.24 15.73
C VAL A 51 12.85 -7.21 14.63
N CYS A 52 13.35 -7.64 13.47
CA CYS A 52 13.51 -6.81 12.30
C CYS A 52 12.44 -7.10 11.26
N PHE A 53 11.89 -6.05 10.67
CA PHE A 53 10.97 -6.12 9.55
C PHE A 53 11.60 -5.42 8.36
N TRP A 54 11.52 -6.05 7.19
CA TRP A 54 11.94 -5.41 5.94
C TRP A 54 10.78 -4.57 5.43
N ASN A 55 10.96 -3.27 5.40
CA ASN A 55 9.98 -2.34 4.86
C ASN A 55 10.53 -1.65 3.62
N GLN A 56 9.61 -1.18 2.79
CA GLN A 56 9.95 -0.33 1.68
C GLN A 56 9.95 1.13 2.14
N HIS A 57 11.07 1.81 1.96
CA HIS A 57 11.24 3.23 2.28
C HIS A 57 11.30 4.03 0.98
N LEU A 58 10.57 5.13 0.94
CA LEU A 58 10.50 6.05 -0.19
C LEU A 58 10.92 7.45 0.26
N ASP A 59 11.69 8.13 -0.57
CA ASP A 59 11.81 9.59 -0.50
C ASP A 59 10.97 10.14 -1.65
N VAL A 60 10.05 11.04 -1.34
CA VAL A 60 9.07 11.54 -2.30
C VAL A 60 8.91 13.04 -2.23
N THR A 61 8.39 13.62 -3.31
CA THR A 61 7.86 14.98 -3.32
C THR A 61 6.34 14.96 -3.48
N ILE A 62 5.65 15.69 -2.61
CA ILE A 62 4.19 15.90 -2.63
C ILE A 62 3.94 17.39 -2.50
N ASP A 63 3.25 18.00 -3.46
CA ASP A 63 2.97 19.45 -3.50
C ASP A 63 4.21 20.32 -3.29
N GLY A 64 5.36 19.89 -3.83
CA GLY A 64 6.65 20.60 -3.73
C GLY A 64 7.40 20.41 -2.42
N LYS A 65 6.85 19.68 -1.44
CA LYS A 65 7.52 19.32 -0.17
C LYS A 65 8.07 17.90 -0.22
N LYS A 66 9.22 17.68 0.42
CA LYS A 66 9.85 16.36 0.47
C LYS A 66 9.44 15.59 1.73
N TYR A 67 9.22 14.30 1.58
CA TYR A 67 8.83 13.42 2.68
C TYR A 67 9.54 12.08 2.58
N GLU A 68 9.77 11.46 3.73
CA GLU A 68 10.00 10.02 3.79
C GLU A 68 8.68 9.29 4.02
N MET A 69 8.51 8.17 3.34
CA MET A 69 7.33 7.31 3.49
C MET A 69 7.74 5.85 3.63
N VAL A 70 7.02 5.11 4.47
CA VAL A 70 7.23 3.67 4.66
C VAL A 70 6.00 2.90 4.21
N GLY A 71 6.24 1.91 3.34
CA GLY A 71 5.22 1.00 2.84
C GLY A 71 5.02 -0.17 3.79
N ASN A 72 3.77 -0.44 4.15
CA ASN A 72 3.43 -1.61 4.98
C ASN A 72 3.40 -2.87 4.10
N ARG A 73 4.56 -3.53 3.94
CA ARG A 73 4.67 -4.78 3.17
C ARG A 73 5.14 -5.94 4.04
N ALA A 74 4.30 -6.31 5.00
CA ALA A 74 4.47 -7.49 5.86
C ALA A 74 4.37 -8.86 5.14
N LYS A 75 4.51 -8.95 3.80
CA LYS A 75 4.27 -10.21 3.07
C LYS A 75 5.34 -10.55 2.05
N LYS A 76 6.17 -11.52 2.44
CA LYS A 76 7.04 -12.45 1.67
C LYS A 76 7.96 -11.92 0.57
N ASN A 77 7.64 -10.84 -0.13
CA ASN A 77 8.47 -10.21 -1.16
C ASN A 77 8.35 -8.68 -1.03
N VAL A 78 9.43 -8.03 -0.60
CA VAL A 78 9.53 -6.57 -0.62
C VAL A 78 10.18 -6.19 -1.95
N TYR A 79 9.50 -5.39 -2.75
CA TYR A 79 10.01 -4.85 -4.01
C TYR A 79 10.23 -3.35 -3.88
N VAL A 80 11.18 -2.81 -4.63
CA VAL A 80 11.34 -1.37 -4.81
C VAL A 80 10.37 -0.86 -5.88
N LEU A 81 9.88 0.38 -5.73
CA LEU A 81 9.14 1.10 -6.75
C LEU A 81 10.12 1.64 -7.78
N ARG A 82 9.63 1.82 -9.02
CA ARG A 82 10.34 2.65 -10.00
C ARG A 82 10.23 4.11 -9.56
N LEU A 83 11.17 4.93 -10.01
CA LEU A 83 11.10 6.37 -9.78
C LEU A 83 10.06 7.00 -10.71
N GLY A 84 9.51 8.15 -10.31
CA GLY A 84 8.55 8.90 -11.10
C GLY A 84 7.21 9.11 -10.40
N ASP A 85 6.21 9.50 -11.17
CA ASP A 85 4.93 9.94 -10.66
C ASP A 85 3.96 8.79 -10.44
N TYR A 86 3.37 8.76 -9.25
CA TYR A 86 2.30 7.84 -8.88
C TYR A 86 1.06 8.64 -8.51
N LYS A 87 -0.10 8.16 -8.98
CA LYS A 87 -1.39 8.67 -8.52
C LYS A 87 -1.69 8.08 -7.15
N ALA A 88 -2.14 8.93 -6.24
CA ALA A 88 -2.38 8.57 -4.86
C ALA A 88 -3.69 9.16 -4.37
N LYS A 89 -4.30 8.48 -3.40
CA LYS A 89 -5.39 9.03 -2.59
C LYS A 89 -4.97 9.06 -1.13
N VAL A 90 -5.52 10.01 -0.38
CA VAL A 90 -5.33 10.07 1.07
C VAL A 90 -6.14 8.94 1.70
N LEU A 91 -5.47 8.05 2.43
CA LEU A 91 -6.13 7.01 3.24
C LEU A 91 -6.49 7.53 4.62
N LYS A 92 -5.58 8.31 5.20
CA LYS A 92 -5.74 8.89 6.52
C LYS A 92 -5.02 10.22 6.56
N GLU A 93 -5.67 11.19 7.17
CA GLU A 93 -5.07 12.45 7.55
C GLU A 93 -5.72 12.93 8.84
N ASP A 94 -4.91 13.16 9.86
CA ASP A 94 -5.34 13.78 11.11
C ASP A 94 -4.59 15.09 11.28
N THR A 95 -5.35 16.19 11.21
CA THR A 95 -4.85 17.58 11.33
C THR A 95 -5.17 18.19 12.69
N SER A 96 -5.70 17.41 13.64
CA SER A 96 -6.04 17.92 14.98
C SER A 96 -4.82 18.46 15.74
N ARG A 97 -3.61 17.99 15.38
CA ARG A 97 -2.33 18.46 15.91
C ARG A 97 -1.47 19.01 14.78
N THR A 98 -1.34 20.34 14.72
CA THR A 98 -0.64 21.04 13.62
C THR A 98 0.88 20.82 13.61
N TYR A 99 1.44 20.19 14.64
CA TYR A 99 2.87 19.93 14.80
C TYR A 99 3.23 18.44 14.65
N GLU A 100 2.25 17.57 14.41
CA GLU A 100 2.46 16.14 14.17
C GLU A 100 2.02 15.77 12.74
N TYR A 101 2.77 14.89 12.09
CA TYR A 101 2.34 14.25 10.85
C TYR A 101 1.66 12.91 11.15
N ASN A 102 0.39 12.81 10.79
CA ASN A 102 -0.37 11.56 10.81
C ASN A 102 -1.12 11.43 9.49
N ARG A 103 -0.35 11.15 8.44
CA ARG A 103 -0.83 11.07 7.06
C ARG A 103 -0.38 9.77 6.41
N SER A 104 -1.29 9.11 5.71
CA SER A 104 -0.99 7.96 4.86
C SER A 104 -1.73 8.04 3.53
N TYR A 105 -1.13 7.43 2.51
CA TYR A 105 -1.63 7.43 1.14
C TYR A 105 -1.72 5.99 0.61
N GLU A 106 -2.68 5.75 -0.27
CA GLU A 106 -2.71 4.58 -1.14
C GLU A 106 -2.23 5.03 -2.52
N LEU A 107 -1.15 4.42 -3.02
CA LEU A 107 -0.64 4.62 -4.37
C LEU A 107 -1.33 3.64 -5.32
N LEU A 108 -1.77 4.15 -6.48
CA LEU A 108 -2.28 3.35 -7.60
C LEU A 108 -1.13 3.03 -8.57
N PHE A 109 -0.93 1.76 -8.87
CA PHE A 109 0.08 1.28 -9.80
C PHE A 109 -0.50 1.07 -11.20
N ALA A 110 0.37 1.00 -12.20
CA ALA A 110 -0.03 0.88 -13.61
C ALA A 110 -0.77 -0.43 -13.94
N ASP A 111 -0.58 -1.47 -13.13
CA ASP A 111 -1.30 -2.75 -13.23
C ASP A 111 -2.67 -2.73 -12.51
N GLY A 112 -3.08 -1.58 -11.98
CA GLY A 112 -4.32 -1.40 -11.23
C GLY A 112 -4.25 -1.88 -9.77
N THR A 113 -3.11 -2.42 -9.33
CA THR A 113 -2.91 -2.78 -7.91
C THR A 113 -2.57 -1.54 -7.09
N THR A 114 -2.65 -1.68 -5.76
CA THR A 114 -2.43 -0.56 -4.83
C THR A 114 -1.42 -0.89 -3.74
N GLY A 115 -0.86 0.14 -3.12
CA GLY A 115 0.05 0.01 -1.98
C GLY A 115 -0.09 1.16 -1.00
N ASP A 116 -0.11 0.83 0.29
CA ASP A 116 -0.30 1.79 1.38
C ASP A 116 1.05 2.24 1.92
N PHE A 117 1.20 3.55 2.09
CA PHE A 117 2.43 4.18 2.57
C PHE A 117 2.11 5.27 3.59
N GLN A 118 2.82 5.26 4.71
CA GLN A 118 2.70 6.25 5.78
C GLN A 118 3.84 7.25 5.71
N VAL A 119 3.56 8.54 5.93
CA VAL A 119 4.59 9.57 6.09
C VAL A 119 5.32 9.35 7.42
N THR A 120 6.64 9.28 7.38
CA THR A 120 7.51 9.06 8.55
C THR A 120 8.44 10.24 8.83
N ALA A 121 8.71 11.10 7.84
CA ALA A 121 9.47 12.34 8.04
C ALA A 121 9.09 13.41 7.00
N GLU A 122 9.22 14.69 7.34
CA GLU A 122 9.33 15.82 6.40
C GLU A 122 10.81 16.19 6.27
N ILE A 123 11.28 16.39 5.04
CA ILE A 123 12.68 16.71 4.73
C ILE A 123 12.76 18.12 4.13
N GLU A 124 13.79 18.88 4.48
CA GLU A 124 14.12 20.19 3.89
C GLU A 124 14.78 20.05 2.50
#